data_AF-A0A3D5DTR3-F1
#
_entry.id   AF-A0A3D5DTR3-F1
#
_cell.length_a   1.000
_cell.length_b   1.000
_cell.length_c   1.000
_cell.angle_alpha   90.00
_cell.angle_beta   90.00
_cell.angle_gamma   90.00
#
_symmetry.space_group_name_H-M   'P 1'
#
loop_
_entity.id
_entity.type
_entity.pdbx_description
1 polymer ?
#
loop_
_entity_poly.entity_id
_entity_poly.type
_entity_poly.pdbx_seq_one_letter_code
_entity_poly.pdbx_strand_id
1 'polypeptide(L)'
;MAVGFVAARAHACPGRVAVAVLTVPGLAVTGAASASAAAGPAPPNGCHLGNGVKHVIEITFDNVHFFRGNPNVPSDLEMMPHLLKFLEDNGTFLSNNHSIDRTHCQ
;
A
#
# COMPACT_ATOMS: atom_id res chain seq x y z
N MET A 1 -25.38 -5.01 -13.83
CA MET A 1 -24.74 -5.36 -12.53
C MET A 1 -23.80 -6.51 -12.80
N ALA A 2 -22.51 -6.23 -13.05
CA ALA A 2 -21.54 -7.26 -13.44
C ALA A 2 -20.92 -7.88 -12.17
N VAL A 3 -21.13 -9.18 -11.98
CA VAL A 3 -20.55 -9.96 -10.88
C VAL A 3 -19.24 -10.55 -11.38
N GLY A 4 -18.12 -10.06 -10.86
CA GLY A 4 -16.79 -10.56 -11.20
C GLY A 4 -16.44 -11.81 -10.40
N PHE A 5 -16.09 -12.89 -11.10
CA PHE A 5 -15.49 -14.09 -10.51
C PHE A 5 -14.00 -13.83 -10.20
N VAL A 6 -13.58 -14.02 -8.96
CA VAL A 6 -12.16 -14.05 -8.58
C VAL A 6 -11.64 -15.47 -8.77
N ALA A 7 -10.69 -15.64 -9.69
CA ALA A 7 -9.99 -16.91 -9.91
C ALA A 7 -8.93 -17.12 -8.82
N ALA A 8 -9.14 -18.09 -7.93
CA ALA A 8 -8.14 -18.53 -6.97
C ALA A 8 -6.99 -19.24 -7.69
N ARG A 9 -5.77 -18.69 -7.60
CA ARG A 9 -4.56 -19.36 -8.11
C ARG A 9 -4.10 -20.37 -7.05
N ALA A 10 -4.27 -21.66 -7.34
CA ALA A 10 -3.71 -22.72 -6.52
C ALA A 10 -2.17 -22.72 -6.67
N HIS A 11 -1.47 -22.61 -5.55
CA HIS A 11 -0.01 -22.79 -5.50
C HIS A 11 0.30 -24.29 -5.51
N ALA A 12 0.78 -24.80 -6.65
CA ALA A 12 1.24 -26.19 -6.77
C ALA A 12 2.64 -26.33 -6.15
N CYS A 13 2.74 -27.22 -5.15
CA CYS A 13 3.98 -27.62 -4.49
C CYS A 13 4.82 -28.48 -5.47
N PRO A 14 6.11 -28.16 -5.73
CA PRO A 14 6.92 -28.89 -6.71
C PRO A 14 7.41 -30.23 -6.12
N GLY A 15 6.58 -31.26 -6.25
CA GLY A 15 6.89 -32.63 -5.86
C GLY A 15 7.24 -33.51 -7.05
N ARG A 16 8.55 -33.74 -7.25
CA ARG A 16 9.19 -34.90 -7.89
C ARG A 16 8.86 -35.23 -9.36
N VAL A 17 9.89 -35.02 -10.17
CA VAL A 17 10.11 -35.43 -11.56
C VAL A 17 9.92 -36.95 -11.74
N ALA A 18 9.04 -37.35 -12.65
CA ALA A 18 9.00 -38.70 -13.22
C ALA A 18 9.63 -38.65 -14.62
N VAL A 19 10.80 -39.27 -14.76
CA VAL A 19 11.49 -39.44 -16.05
C VAL A 19 10.90 -40.66 -16.74
N ALA A 20 10.12 -40.46 -17.81
CA ALA A 20 9.73 -41.52 -18.74
C ALA A 20 10.70 -41.49 -19.93
N VAL A 21 11.58 -42.48 -20.03
CA VAL A 21 12.46 -42.69 -21.19
C VAL A 21 11.65 -43.36 -22.29
N LEU A 22 11.40 -42.62 -23.37
CA LEU A 22 11.00 -43.17 -24.68
C LEU A 22 12.15 -42.92 -25.65
N THR A 23 12.83 -43.98 -26.08
CA THR A 23 13.86 -43.92 -27.14
C THR A 23 13.17 -43.91 -28.50
N VAL A 24 13.15 -42.74 -29.15
CA VAL A 24 12.80 -42.60 -30.58
C VAL A 24 14.10 -42.28 -31.34
N PRO A 25 14.50 -43.06 -32.36
CA PRO A 25 15.66 -42.76 -33.16
C PRO A 25 15.30 -41.72 -34.23
N GLY A 26 16.07 -40.63 -34.29
CA GLY A 26 16.15 -39.75 -35.45
C GLY A 26 15.16 -38.59 -35.46
N LEU A 27 15.63 -37.41 -35.07
CA LEU A 27 15.19 -36.13 -35.65
C LEU A 27 16.28 -35.08 -35.38
N ALA A 28 16.83 -34.50 -36.45
CA ALA A 28 17.82 -33.44 -36.38
C ALA A 28 17.18 -32.16 -35.81
N VAL A 29 17.65 -31.72 -34.64
CA VAL A 29 17.30 -30.40 -34.10
C VAL A 29 18.22 -29.36 -34.72
N THR A 30 17.67 -28.58 -35.63
CA THR A 30 18.21 -27.29 -36.07
C THR A 30 18.45 -26.40 -34.86
N GLY A 31 19.66 -25.85 -34.73
CA GLY A 31 20.05 -24.99 -33.62
C GLY A 31 19.07 -23.84 -33.43
N ALA A 32 18.41 -23.80 -32.27
CA ALA A 32 17.63 -22.65 -31.85
C ALA A 32 18.61 -21.51 -31.54
N ALA A 33 18.67 -20.52 -32.41
CA ALA A 33 19.28 -19.25 -32.09
C ALA A 33 18.50 -18.63 -30.92
N SER A 34 19.12 -18.60 -29.75
CA SER A 34 18.61 -17.90 -28.57
C SER A 34 18.57 -16.41 -28.89
N ALA A 35 17.41 -15.92 -29.34
CA ALA A 35 17.14 -14.50 -29.32
C ALA A 35 17.14 -14.05 -27.86
N SER A 36 18.21 -13.38 -27.44
CA SER A 36 18.25 -12.66 -26.18
C SER A 36 17.21 -11.55 -26.28
N ALA A 37 16.00 -11.81 -25.76
CA ALA A 37 15.01 -10.77 -25.58
C ALA A 37 15.66 -9.71 -24.68
N ALA A 38 15.90 -8.52 -25.23
CA ALA A 38 16.31 -7.38 -24.43
C ALA A 38 15.32 -7.26 -23.28
N ALA A 39 15.81 -7.39 -22.05
CA ALA A 39 14.99 -7.23 -20.87
C ALA A 39 14.35 -5.83 -20.94
N GLY A 40 13.04 -5.80 -21.15
CA GLY A 40 12.27 -4.57 -21.00
C GLY A 40 12.48 -4.01 -19.59
N PRO A 41 12.28 -2.70 -19.38
CA PRO A 41 12.44 -2.09 -18.06
C PRO A 41 11.71 -2.93 -17.02
N ALA A 42 12.43 -3.37 -15.99
CA ALA A 42 11.83 -4.10 -14.89
C ALA A 42 10.64 -3.26 -14.37
N PRO A 43 9.44 -3.85 -14.23
CA PRO A 43 8.32 -3.13 -13.65
C PRO A 43 8.78 -2.59 -12.30
N PRO A 44 8.49 -1.32 -11.99
CA PRO A 44 8.99 -0.69 -10.77
C PRO A 44 8.69 -1.59 -9.57
N ASN A 45 9.73 -1.87 -8.81
CA ASN A 45 9.70 -2.89 -7.77
C ASN A 45 8.84 -2.40 -6.59
N GLY A 46 7.53 -2.67 -6.60
CA GLY A 46 6.67 -2.46 -5.43
C GLY A 46 5.24 -1.97 -5.71
N CYS A 47 4.37 -2.11 -4.71
CA CYS A 47 3.05 -1.49 -4.73
C CYS A 47 3.20 0.05 -4.71
N HIS A 48 2.62 0.73 -5.70
CA HIS A 48 2.60 2.20 -5.73
C HIS A 48 1.36 2.74 -5.03
N LEU A 49 1.54 3.85 -4.33
CA LEU A 49 0.43 4.68 -3.90
C LEU A 49 -0.28 5.26 -5.13
N GLY A 50 -1.61 5.33 -5.07
CA GLY A 50 -2.43 5.90 -6.14
C GLY A 50 -2.16 7.41 -6.34
N ASN A 51 -2.73 7.97 -7.41
CA ASN A 51 -2.80 9.42 -7.64
C ASN A 51 -1.44 10.15 -7.67
N GLY A 52 -0.36 9.45 -8.01
CA GLY A 52 0.98 10.05 -8.15
C GLY A 52 1.69 10.31 -6.82
N VAL A 53 1.12 9.91 -5.69
CA VAL A 53 1.73 10.07 -4.36
C VAL A 53 3.02 9.25 -4.28
N LYS A 54 4.09 9.87 -3.76
CA LYS A 54 5.40 9.23 -3.57
C LYS A 54 5.71 8.96 -2.10
N HIS A 55 5.26 9.84 -1.21
CA HIS A 55 5.52 9.79 0.22
C HIS A 55 4.26 10.11 1.00
N VAL A 56 4.02 9.37 2.08
CA VAL A 56 3.00 9.66 3.10
C VAL A 56 3.75 9.93 4.39
N ILE A 57 3.43 11.04 5.04
CA ILE A 57 4.01 11.45 6.32
C ILE A 57 2.86 11.50 7.32
N GLU A 58 3.01 10.79 8.41
CA GLU A 58 2.08 10.80 9.55
C GLU A 58 2.80 11.43 10.74
N ILE A 59 2.18 12.45 11.33
CA ILE A 59 2.71 13.16 12.50
C ILE A 59 1.62 13.12 13.57
N THR A 60 1.93 12.51 14.70
CA THR A 60 1.03 12.45 15.85
C THR A 60 1.51 13.43 16.90
N PHE A 61 0.66 14.42 17.20
CA PHE A 61 0.86 15.30 18.34
C PHE A 61 0.13 14.72 19.54
N ASP A 62 0.87 14.43 20.60
CA ASP A 62 0.28 13.99 21.85
C ASP A 62 -0.33 15.17 22.61
N ASN A 63 -1.48 14.91 23.23
CA ASN A 63 -2.15 15.84 24.14
C ASN A 63 -2.47 17.23 23.55
N VAL A 64 -2.72 17.31 22.22
CA VAL A 64 -3.17 18.54 21.55
C VAL A 64 -4.69 18.57 21.44
N HIS A 65 -5.30 19.60 22.01
CA HIS A 65 -6.73 19.85 21.97
C HIS A 65 -7.06 20.93 20.94
N PHE A 66 -8.03 20.66 20.07
CA PHE A 66 -8.51 21.62 19.08
C PHE A 66 -9.39 22.71 19.69
N PHE A 67 -10.32 22.32 20.57
CA PHE A 67 -11.29 23.24 21.17
C PHE A 67 -10.72 23.97 22.38
N ARG A 68 -11.15 25.22 22.57
CA ARG A 68 -10.88 25.95 23.82
C ARG A 68 -11.71 25.38 24.96
N GLY A 69 -11.04 24.91 26.01
CA GLY A 69 -11.71 24.58 27.27
C GLY A 69 -12.06 25.82 28.11
N ASN A 70 -11.20 26.83 28.09
CA ASN A 70 -11.42 28.12 28.73
C ASN A 70 -11.43 29.22 27.65
N PRO A 71 -12.47 30.06 27.54
CA PRO A 71 -12.54 31.09 26.51
C PRO A 71 -11.34 32.07 26.55
N ASN A 72 -10.76 32.30 27.73
CA ASN A 72 -9.62 33.21 27.90
C ASN A 72 -8.26 32.58 27.57
N VAL A 73 -8.21 31.27 27.28
CA VAL A 73 -6.97 30.54 26.98
C VAL A 73 -7.09 29.96 25.57
N PRO A 74 -6.15 30.25 24.66
CA PRO A 74 -6.11 29.61 23.35
C PRO A 74 -6.02 28.09 23.46
N SER A 75 -6.56 27.38 22.48
CA SER A 75 -6.36 25.93 22.36
C SER A 75 -4.93 25.62 21.95
N ASP A 76 -4.50 24.38 22.18
CA ASP A 76 -3.15 23.95 21.85
C ASP A 76 -2.84 24.18 20.37
N LEU A 77 -3.85 24.01 19.50
CA LEU A 77 -3.71 24.19 18.06
C LEU A 77 -3.62 25.68 17.66
N GLU A 78 -4.32 26.58 18.35
CA GLU A 78 -4.17 28.04 18.17
C GLU A 78 -2.79 28.54 18.60
N MET A 79 -2.14 27.86 19.55
CA MET A 79 -0.76 28.14 19.94
C MET A 79 0.28 27.58 18.94
N MET A 80 -0.14 26.81 17.94
CA MET A 80 0.69 26.27 16.86
C MET A 80 0.34 26.89 15.50
N PRO A 81 0.71 28.16 15.24
CA PRO A 81 0.18 28.94 14.12
C PRO A 81 0.51 28.36 12.74
N HIS A 82 1.66 27.69 12.60
CA HIS A 82 2.02 27.06 11.32
C HIS A 82 1.20 25.81 11.04
N LEU A 83 0.89 25.02 12.07
CA LEU A 83 0.05 23.84 11.95
C LEU A 83 -1.40 24.24 11.66
N LEU A 84 -1.92 25.22 12.40
CA LEU A 84 -3.27 25.76 12.17
C LEU A 84 -3.40 26.27 10.72
N LYS A 85 -2.47 27.11 10.28
CA LYS A 85 -2.47 27.64 8.91
C LYS A 85 -2.41 26.55 7.84
N PHE A 86 -1.59 25.52 8.04
CA PHE A 86 -1.53 24.41 7.10
C PHE A 86 -2.87 23.68 6.97
N LEU A 87 -3.53 23.43 8.11
CA LEU A 87 -4.84 22.78 8.14
C LEU A 87 -5.93 23.64 7.48
N GLU A 88 -5.89 24.96 7.67
CA GLU A 88 -6.82 25.92 7.06
C GLU A 88 -6.62 26.06 5.55
N ASP A 89 -5.37 26.19 5.09
CA ASP A 89 -5.07 26.54 3.69
C ASP A 89 -4.98 25.30 2.77
N ASN A 90 -4.57 24.14 3.30
CA ASN A 90 -4.19 22.98 2.48
C ASN A 90 -4.78 21.65 2.97
N GLY A 91 -5.52 21.64 4.09
CA GLY A 91 -5.94 20.43 4.78
C GLY A 91 -7.43 20.12 4.68
N THR A 92 -7.77 18.85 4.91
CA THR A 92 -9.11 18.42 5.32
C THR A 92 -9.06 18.09 6.80
N PHE A 93 -9.89 18.74 7.61
CA PHE A 93 -9.82 18.62 9.06
C PHE A 93 -11.03 17.88 9.64
N LEU A 94 -10.78 16.90 10.50
CA LEU A 94 -11.80 16.14 11.23
C LEU A 94 -11.61 16.35 12.74
N SER A 95 -12.50 17.12 13.37
CA SER A 95 -12.38 17.54 14.77
C SER A 95 -13.19 16.69 15.77
N ASN A 96 -14.08 15.83 15.29
CA ASN A 96 -15.00 15.04 16.12
C ASN A 96 -14.69 13.54 16.03
N ASN A 97 -13.40 13.20 16.10
CA ASN A 97 -12.94 11.82 16.15
C ASN A 97 -12.51 11.49 17.58
N HIS A 98 -13.27 10.65 18.26
CA HIS A 98 -12.98 10.21 19.62
C HIS A 98 -12.44 8.78 19.56
N SER A 99 -11.32 8.56 20.24
CA SER A 99 -10.96 7.19 20.62
C SER A 99 -11.96 6.68 21.64
N ILE A 100 -12.18 5.37 21.63
CA ILE A 100 -12.96 4.71 22.66
C ILE A 100 -12.30 4.98 24.02
N ASP A 101 -13.07 5.41 25.03
CA ASP A 101 -12.53 5.61 26.36
C ASP A 101 -12.09 4.25 26.93
N ARG A 102 -10.86 4.21 27.45
CA ARG A 102 -10.22 3.03 28.05
C ARG A 102 -10.87 2.66 29.40
N THR A 103 -12.10 3.09 29.64
CA THR A 103 -12.96 2.69 30.76
C THR A 103 -14.02 1.66 30.35
N HIS A 104 -14.27 1.45 29.05
CA HIS A 104 -15.31 0.51 28.60
C HIS A 104 -14.79 -0.90 28.24
N CYS A 105 -13.49 -1.17 28.40
CA CYS A 105 -12.99 -2.55 28.44
C CYS A 105 -13.19 -3.15 29.84
N GLN A 106 -14.45 -3.41 30.22
CA GLN A 106 -14.85 -4.41 31.21
C GLN A 106 -15.82 -5.39 30.58
#